data_AF-A0A7K5K763-F1
#
_entry.id   AF-A0A7K5K763-F1
#
_cell.length_a   1.000
_cell.length_b   1.000
_cell.length_c   1.000
_cell.angle_alpha   90.00
_cell.angle_beta   90.00
_cell.angle_gamma   90.00
#
_symmetry.space_group_name_H-M   'P 1'
#
loop_
_entity.id
_entity.type
_entity.pdbx_description
1 polymer ?
#
loop_
_entity_poly.entity_id
_entity_poly.type
_entity_poly.pdbx_seq_one_letter_code
_entity_poly.pdbx_strand_id
1 'polypeptide(L)'
;MAHLLGHRGCMESLRADLQDLQAAIADVTSRAGAVRFPSWKFPDKVSCDLDMSVLLQRYRHSESEPEFSQHSHVVLLELVIDRLLLLLQSFTGYAEMVLCGRAVPPARGPGPCMSAGLTARRFWSTMLRLGAFCQQLQHQVGHLGSPPWNSDRGPSLGHPDKDCRKEIPTQQSPPHSPGSLGSSQPRAGPSLAQGTRSVPTQTSGCPLGSCDSCSGAQASLREVGRAITSLCQSQNIPSALSKFQEVLEDSTGRRRLSATDLTYWASEQSKDLSRINKHLQELLQQLNPVKVELEEVGKQKEELKKQVEDFSQKLQAERETQVQQQRKAEQRLKAKEKEHLEAVARLEQDKDDLRRGIEPLGHSRCVSPELTKTTLLEEMRTTMVAQSQMLELEEKVQMLTGQRDSLAQELSATSTELEKEKVRVQSVLLHEESLQAKQRLLLQQLDGLDREREELQNSLGEAEEDKAQLEEQLEQSREQSQKQLQAQQVRAGTQGWD
;
A
#
# COMPACT_ATOMS: atom_id res chain seq x y z
N MET A 1 -11.79 15.94 -5.15
CA MET A 1 -10.33 15.95 -4.88
C MET A 1 -9.49 16.56 -6.00
N ALA A 2 -9.79 16.33 -7.29
CA ALA A 2 -8.97 16.76 -8.42
C ALA A 2 -8.47 18.23 -8.41
N HIS A 3 -9.27 19.17 -7.89
CA HIS A 3 -8.96 20.62 -7.87
C HIS A 3 -7.72 21.04 -7.06
N LEU A 4 -7.10 20.14 -6.30
CA LEU A 4 -5.87 20.40 -5.53
C LEU A 4 -4.59 19.91 -6.23
N LEU A 5 -4.70 19.12 -7.29
CA LEU A 5 -3.53 18.60 -8.00
C LEU A 5 -2.80 19.75 -8.73
N GLY A 6 -1.50 19.86 -8.49
CA GLY A 6 -0.70 21.00 -8.98
C GLY A 6 -0.97 22.33 -8.26
N HIS A 7 -1.86 22.40 -7.25
CA HIS A 7 -2.14 23.64 -6.55
C HIS A 7 -0.93 24.15 -5.75
N ARG A 8 -0.58 25.42 -5.95
CA ARG A 8 0.62 26.08 -5.41
C ARG A 8 0.84 25.83 -3.92
N GLY A 9 -0.12 26.15 -3.06
CA GLY A 9 0.04 26.02 -1.61
C GLY A 9 0.25 24.57 -1.14
N CYS A 10 -0.30 23.59 -1.86
CA CYS A 10 -0.08 22.18 -1.57
C CYS A 10 1.33 21.75 -1.96
N MET A 11 1.84 22.23 -3.10
CA MET A 11 3.23 22.01 -3.50
C MET A 11 4.21 22.72 -2.55
N GLU A 12 3.92 23.94 -2.12
CA GLU A 12 4.75 24.68 -1.15
C GLU A 12 4.82 23.95 0.21
N SER A 13 3.71 23.38 0.70
CA SER A 13 3.71 22.50 1.89
C SER A 13 4.60 21.27 1.70
N LEU A 14 4.37 20.47 0.64
CA LEU A 14 5.14 19.25 0.37
C LEU A 14 6.65 19.51 0.26
N ARG A 15 7.05 20.71 -0.16
CA ARG A 15 8.45 21.11 -0.25
C ARG A 15 9.06 21.41 1.12
N ALA A 16 8.30 22.02 2.04
CA ALA A 16 8.70 22.19 3.43
C ALA A 16 8.78 20.83 4.14
N ASP A 17 7.76 19.98 3.99
CA ASP A 17 7.74 18.61 4.53
C ASP A 17 8.98 17.80 4.09
N LEU A 18 9.40 17.96 2.83
CA LEU A 18 10.63 17.34 2.29
C LEU A 18 11.93 17.91 2.87
N GLN A 19 11.97 19.20 3.22
CA GLN A 19 13.13 19.83 3.85
C GLN A 19 13.27 19.35 5.31
N ASP A 20 12.17 19.31 6.06
CA ASP A 20 12.14 18.84 7.44
C ASP A 20 12.47 17.34 7.53
N LEU A 21 11.92 16.51 6.64
CA LEU A 21 12.29 15.09 6.53
C LEU A 21 13.78 14.91 6.18
N GLN A 22 14.33 15.70 5.27
CA GLN A 22 15.76 15.63 4.93
C GLN A 22 16.66 16.08 6.09
N ALA A 23 16.22 17.05 6.91
CA ALA A 23 16.92 17.45 8.12
C ALA A 23 16.91 16.33 9.20
N ALA A 24 15.75 15.68 9.40
CA ALA A 24 15.63 14.53 10.30
C ALA A 24 16.50 13.34 9.85
N ILE A 25 16.53 13.04 8.55
CA ILE A 25 17.41 12.02 7.96
C ILE A 25 18.88 12.38 8.21
N ALA A 26 19.27 13.65 8.11
CA ALA A 26 20.64 14.10 8.37
C ALA A 26 21.07 13.90 9.83
N ASP A 27 20.22 14.21 10.82
CA ASP A 27 20.51 13.95 12.23
C ASP A 27 20.70 12.45 12.51
N VAL A 28 19.76 11.60 12.06
CA VAL A 28 19.87 10.14 12.23
C VAL A 28 21.11 9.60 11.52
N THR A 29 21.38 10.05 10.28
CA THR A 29 22.56 9.66 9.49
C THR A 29 23.87 10.04 10.18
N SER A 30 23.93 11.19 10.85
CA SER A 30 25.13 11.64 11.58
C SER A 30 25.50 10.72 12.76
N ARG A 31 24.52 10.00 13.31
CA ARG A 31 24.66 9.11 14.47
C ARG A 31 24.76 7.63 14.07
N ALA A 32 24.08 7.24 13.00
CA ALA A 32 23.91 5.85 12.55
C ALA A 32 24.76 5.47 11.33
N GLY A 33 25.38 6.45 10.66
CA GLY A 33 25.93 6.29 9.31
C GLY A 33 24.85 6.27 8.23
N ALA A 34 25.25 6.51 6.98
CA ALA A 34 24.32 6.55 5.85
C ALA A 34 23.94 5.13 5.40
N VAL A 35 22.68 4.74 5.60
CA VAL A 35 22.13 3.50 5.01
C VAL A 35 21.97 3.67 3.50
N ARG A 36 22.46 2.72 2.71
CA ARG A 36 22.46 2.77 1.24
C ARG A 36 21.39 1.83 0.71
N PHE A 37 20.21 2.38 0.41
CA PHE A 37 19.11 1.66 -0.25
C PHE A 37 18.70 2.37 -1.54
N PRO A 38 18.25 1.66 -2.59
CA PRO A 38 17.71 2.28 -3.80
C PRO A 38 16.50 3.17 -3.54
N SER A 39 16.36 4.23 -4.33
CA SER A 39 15.30 5.23 -4.22
C SER A 39 13.96 4.71 -4.76
N TRP A 40 12.89 4.97 -4.00
CA TRP A 40 11.50 4.74 -4.40
C TRP A 40 11.12 5.59 -5.62
N LYS A 41 11.54 6.86 -5.62
CA LYS A 41 11.31 7.81 -6.71
C LYS A 41 12.15 7.50 -7.95
N PHE A 42 13.43 7.15 -7.75
CA PHE A 42 14.45 6.95 -8.78
C PHE A 42 15.20 5.63 -8.54
N PRO A 43 14.64 4.45 -8.94
CA PRO A 43 15.23 3.14 -8.63
C PRO A 43 16.65 2.92 -9.19
N ASP A 44 17.07 3.75 -10.13
CA ASP A 44 18.42 3.86 -10.69
C ASP A 44 19.45 4.50 -9.72
N LYS A 45 19.00 5.04 -8.57
CA LYS A 45 19.82 5.84 -7.64
C LYS A 45 19.71 5.33 -6.20
N VAL A 46 20.73 5.61 -5.41
CA VAL A 46 20.69 5.40 -3.96
C VAL A 46 19.95 6.56 -3.29
N SER A 47 18.99 6.27 -2.42
CA SER A 47 18.11 7.25 -1.77
C SER A 47 18.90 8.27 -0.92
N CYS A 48 19.92 7.84 -0.17
CA CYS A 48 20.75 8.76 0.62
C CYS A 48 21.67 9.67 -0.21
N ASP A 49 21.88 9.37 -1.49
CA ASP A 49 22.72 10.16 -2.41
C ASP A 49 21.89 11.18 -3.24
N LEU A 50 20.57 11.30 -3.01
CA LEU A 50 19.72 12.24 -3.73
C LEU A 50 19.98 13.70 -3.28
N ASP A 51 20.39 14.55 -4.21
CA ASP A 51 20.43 16.01 -4.03
C ASP A 51 19.00 16.58 -3.94
N MET A 52 18.49 16.65 -2.71
CA MET A 52 17.18 17.23 -2.43
C MET A 52 17.09 18.71 -2.77
N SER A 53 18.20 19.47 -2.72
CA SER A 53 18.20 20.89 -3.09
C SER A 53 17.97 21.07 -4.58
N VAL A 54 18.62 20.27 -5.44
CA VAL A 54 18.41 20.27 -6.90
C VAL A 54 17.05 19.69 -7.27
N LEU A 55 16.58 18.65 -6.59
CA LEU A 55 15.24 18.10 -6.83
C LEU A 55 14.14 19.10 -6.46
N LEU A 56 14.24 19.75 -5.29
CA LEU A 56 13.35 20.84 -4.90
C LEU A 56 13.56 22.08 -5.79
N GLN A 57 14.73 22.32 -6.36
CA GLN A 57 14.90 23.39 -7.36
C GLN A 57 14.14 23.09 -8.65
N ARG A 58 14.15 21.83 -9.10
CA ARG A 58 13.51 21.38 -10.34
C ARG A 58 11.99 21.34 -10.25
N TYR A 59 11.42 20.70 -9.23
CA TYR A 59 9.97 20.48 -9.11
C TYR A 59 9.26 21.62 -8.36
N ARG A 60 9.39 22.85 -8.90
CA ARG A 60 8.72 24.07 -8.43
C ARG A 60 7.33 24.20 -9.06
N HIS A 61 6.45 24.99 -8.42
CA HIS A 61 5.19 25.40 -9.04
C HIS A 61 5.46 26.38 -10.20
N SER A 62 4.74 26.20 -11.31
CA SER A 62 4.74 27.07 -12.49
C SER A 62 3.31 27.53 -12.78
N GLU A 63 3.09 28.84 -12.84
CA GLU A 63 1.79 29.44 -13.19
C GLU A 63 1.51 29.41 -14.70
N SER A 64 2.56 29.30 -15.54
CA SER A 64 2.43 29.19 -17.00
C SER A 64 2.23 27.76 -17.50
N GLU A 65 2.53 26.75 -16.68
CA GLU A 65 2.52 25.33 -17.07
C GLU A 65 1.78 24.45 -16.03
N PRO A 66 0.43 24.38 -16.11
CA PRO A 66 -0.36 23.63 -15.14
C PRO A 66 -0.08 22.11 -15.17
N GLU A 67 0.18 21.55 -16.35
CA GLU A 67 0.59 20.13 -16.51
C GLU A 67 1.91 19.83 -15.79
N PHE A 68 2.89 20.73 -15.91
CA PHE A 68 4.17 20.62 -15.19
C PHE A 68 4.00 20.74 -13.68
N SER A 69 3.14 21.65 -13.22
CA SER A 69 2.80 21.78 -11.79
C SER A 69 2.10 20.53 -11.25
N GLN A 70 1.18 19.93 -12.00
CA GLN A 70 0.54 18.66 -11.64
C GLN A 70 1.54 17.50 -11.56
N HIS A 71 2.40 17.34 -12.58
CA HIS A 71 3.48 16.35 -12.56
C HIS A 71 4.43 16.56 -11.38
N SER A 72 4.87 17.80 -11.15
CA SER A 72 5.74 18.17 -10.03
C SER A 72 5.12 17.87 -8.67
N HIS A 73 3.82 18.09 -8.50
CA HIS A 73 3.09 17.72 -7.28
C HIS A 73 3.15 16.21 -7.03
N VAL A 74 2.95 15.37 -8.05
CA VAL A 74 3.07 13.90 -7.93
C VAL A 74 4.52 13.47 -7.63
N VAL A 75 5.52 14.10 -8.25
CA VAL A 75 6.93 13.82 -7.96
C VAL A 75 7.32 14.19 -6.53
N LEU A 76 6.81 15.31 -6.01
CA LEU A 76 7.00 15.70 -4.61
C LEU A 76 6.36 14.68 -3.64
N LEU A 77 5.16 14.17 -3.95
CA LEU A 77 4.53 13.09 -3.17
C LEU A 77 5.33 11.78 -3.18
N GLU A 78 5.82 11.33 -4.35
CA GLU A 78 6.71 10.15 -4.41
C GLU A 78 8.02 10.39 -3.64
N LEU A 79 8.55 11.62 -3.63
CA LEU A 79 9.73 11.97 -2.82
C LEU A 79 9.44 11.96 -1.31
N VAL A 80 8.25 12.35 -0.85
CA VAL A 80 7.88 12.27 0.57
C VAL A 80 7.88 10.81 1.02
N ILE A 81 7.33 9.90 0.21
CA ILE A 81 7.39 8.46 0.44
C ILE A 81 8.85 7.98 0.46
N ASP A 82 9.68 8.42 -0.48
CA ASP A 82 11.10 8.10 -0.54
C ASP A 82 11.87 8.49 0.74
N ARG A 83 11.70 9.74 1.20
CA ARG A 83 12.31 10.24 2.44
C ARG A 83 11.81 9.47 3.67
N LEU A 84 10.51 9.21 3.79
CA LEU A 84 9.94 8.43 4.89
C LEU A 84 10.49 7.00 4.94
N LEU A 85 10.63 6.34 3.79
CA LEU A 85 11.22 5.00 3.72
C LEU A 85 12.70 5.00 4.10
N LEU A 86 13.48 5.99 3.61
CA LEU A 86 14.88 6.15 4.00
C LEU A 86 15.03 6.41 5.51
N LEU A 87 14.14 7.21 6.11
CA LEU A 87 14.15 7.49 7.55
C LEU A 87 13.86 6.22 8.37
N LEU A 88 12.85 5.42 7.99
CA LEU A 88 12.55 4.13 8.63
C LEU A 88 13.72 3.14 8.49
N GLN A 89 14.37 3.09 7.32
CA GLN A 89 15.56 2.27 7.08
C GLN A 89 16.76 2.75 7.91
N SER A 90 16.92 4.07 8.10
CA SER A 90 17.99 4.67 8.92
C SER A 90 17.81 4.33 10.40
N PHE A 91 16.59 4.47 10.94
CA PHE A 91 16.28 4.02 12.30
C PHE A 91 16.42 2.50 12.46
N THR A 92 16.08 1.70 11.44
CA THR A 92 16.29 0.25 11.46
C THR A 92 17.79 -0.08 11.57
N GLY A 93 18.64 0.57 10.77
CA GLY A 93 20.09 0.42 10.84
C GLY A 93 20.68 0.85 12.18
N TYR A 94 20.21 1.96 12.74
CA TYR A 94 20.58 2.41 14.09
C TYR A 94 20.20 1.40 15.18
N ALA A 95 18.97 0.89 15.14
CA ALA A 95 18.48 -0.09 16.11
C ALA A 95 19.20 -1.45 15.99
N GLU A 96 19.47 -1.92 14.75
CA GLU A 96 20.33 -3.10 14.51
C GLU A 96 21.75 -2.89 15.06
N MET A 97 22.35 -1.70 14.87
CA MET A 97 23.67 -1.34 15.39
C MET A 97 23.73 -1.38 16.93
N VAL A 98 22.73 -0.79 17.61
CA VAL A 98 22.63 -0.81 19.08
C VAL A 98 22.43 -2.25 19.60
N LEU A 99 21.52 -3.02 18.99
CA LEU A 99 21.26 -4.42 19.36
C LEU A 99 22.49 -5.32 19.19
N CYS A 100 23.34 -5.04 18.20
CA CYS A 100 24.56 -5.82 17.95
C CYS A 100 25.79 -5.29 18.72
N GLY A 101 25.64 -4.26 19.56
CA GLY A 101 26.74 -3.66 20.33
C GLY A 101 27.89 -3.09 19.49
N ARG A 102 27.66 -2.79 18.20
CA ARG A 102 28.70 -2.26 17.30
C ARG A 102 28.73 -0.73 17.37
N ALA A 103 29.92 -0.17 17.56
CA ALA A 103 30.12 1.28 17.51
C ALA A 103 30.23 1.86 16.08
N VAL A 104 30.39 1.01 15.06
CA VAL A 104 30.56 1.42 13.66
C VAL A 104 29.79 0.47 12.72
N PRO A 105 28.94 0.97 11.81
CA PRO A 105 28.34 0.16 10.76
C PRO A 105 29.42 -0.33 9.78
N PRO A 106 29.43 -1.62 9.38
CA PRO A 106 30.28 -2.04 8.28
C PRO A 106 29.83 -1.35 6.99
N ALA A 107 30.78 -0.92 6.15
CA ALA A 107 30.49 -0.38 4.83
C ALA A 107 29.83 -1.46 3.95
N ARG A 108 28.49 -1.43 3.88
CA ARG A 108 27.68 -2.29 3.02
C ARG A 108 27.49 -1.62 1.66
N GLY A 109 27.47 -2.44 0.59
CA GLY A 109 26.95 -2.00 -0.70
C GLY A 109 25.45 -1.66 -0.63
N PRO A 110 24.83 -1.24 -1.75
CA PRO A 110 23.39 -1.02 -1.80
C PRO A 110 22.63 -2.24 -1.26
N GLY A 111 21.81 -2.04 -0.23
CA GLY A 111 20.90 -3.06 0.26
C GLY A 111 19.87 -3.42 -0.81
N PRO A 112 19.28 -4.63 -0.76
CA PRO A 112 18.23 -5.00 -1.68
C PRO A 112 17.09 -3.98 -1.62
N CYS A 113 16.47 -3.70 -2.77
CA CYS A 113 15.24 -2.94 -2.82
C CYS A 113 14.21 -3.63 -1.90
N MET A 114 13.51 -2.86 -1.06
CA MET A 114 12.42 -3.37 -0.22
C MET A 114 11.12 -2.65 -0.55
N SER A 115 9.99 -3.36 -0.46
CA SER A 115 8.68 -2.71 -0.54
C SER A 115 8.43 -1.81 0.68
N ALA A 116 7.49 -0.87 0.57
CA ALA A 116 7.12 0.01 1.68
C ALA A 116 6.60 -0.79 2.89
N GLY A 117 5.77 -1.80 2.65
CA GLY A 117 5.25 -2.70 3.70
C GLY A 117 6.34 -3.54 4.37
N LEU A 118 7.30 -4.09 3.61
CA LEU A 118 8.44 -4.83 4.16
C LEU A 118 9.36 -3.92 4.99
N THR A 119 9.60 -2.70 4.50
CA THR A 119 10.37 -1.67 5.23
C THR A 119 9.72 -1.33 6.57
N ALA A 120 8.41 -1.05 6.59
CA ALA A 120 7.67 -0.76 7.81
C ALA A 120 7.63 -1.96 8.78
N ARG A 121 7.43 -3.19 8.28
CA ARG A 121 7.44 -4.42 9.08
C ARG A 121 8.81 -4.68 9.71
N ARG A 122 9.90 -4.48 8.97
CA ARG A 122 11.28 -4.63 9.47
C ARG A 122 11.64 -3.56 10.50
N PHE A 123 11.24 -2.31 10.27
CA PHE A 123 11.39 -1.25 11.26
C PHE A 123 10.68 -1.62 12.57
N TRP A 124 9.39 -1.98 12.51
CA TRP A 124 8.60 -2.33 13.68
C TRP A 124 9.15 -3.54 14.44
N SER A 125 9.52 -4.64 13.75
CA SER A 125 10.11 -5.81 14.40
C SER A 125 11.49 -5.54 15.00
N THR A 126 12.22 -4.52 14.51
CA THR A 126 13.49 -4.09 15.09
C THR A 126 13.28 -3.19 16.30
N MET A 127 12.28 -2.30 16.27
CA MET A 127 11.89 -1.49 17.44
C MET A 127 11.35 -2.36 18.59
N LEU A 128 10.58 -3.42 18.31
CA LEU A 128 10.15 -4.39 19.32
C LEU A 128 11.34 -5.12 19.96
N ARG A 129 12.31 -5.57 19.16
CA ARG A 129 13.55 -6.20 19.67
C ARG A 129 14.38 -5.24 20.52
N LEU A 130 14.50 -3.97 20.11
CA LEU A 130 15.16 -2.92 20.89
C LEU A 130 14.44 -2.65 22.21
N GLY A 131 13.10 -2.64 22.21
CA GLY A 131 12.30 -2.51 23.43
C GLY A 131 12.53 -3.66 24.42
N ALA A 132 12.53 -4.90 23.95
CA ALA A 132 12.82 -6.09 24.78
C ALA A 132 14.25 -6.06 25.34
N PHE A 133 15.24 -5.66 24.53
CA PHE A 133 16.63 -5.50 24.97
C PHE A 133 16.77 -4.44 26.08
N CYS A 134 16.09 -3.29 25.94
CA CYS A 134 16.05 -2.25 26.97
C CYS A 134 15.40 -2.73 28.28
N GLN A 135 14.33 -3.53 28.20
CA GLN A 135 13.70 -4.14 29.39
C GLN A 135 14.64 -5.16 30.07
N GLN A 136 15.35 -5.99 29.29
CA GLN A 136 16.33 -6.94 29.82
C GLN A 136 17.48 -6.24 30.55
N LEU A 137 17.97 -5.12 29.99
CA LEU A 137 18.95 -4.23 30.65
C LEU A 137 18.41 -3.65 31.97
N GLN A 138 17.16 -3.17 32.00
CA GLN A 138 16.54 -2.67 33.23
C GLN A 138 16.45 -3.75 34.31
N HIS A 139 16.09 -4.99 33.96
CA HIS A 139 16.07 -6.11 34.89
C HIS A 139 17.47 -6.49 35.40
N GLN A 140 18.52 -6.42 34.57
CA GLN A 140 19.89 -6.68 35.01
C GLN A 140 20.43 -5.57 35.94
N VAL A 141 20.17 -4.30 35.63
CA VAL A 141 20.52 -3.15 36.49
C VAL A 141 19.73 -3.16 37.80
N GLY A 142 18.50 -3.69 37.80
CA GLY A 142 17.73 -3.94 39.03
C GLY A 142 18.30 -5.07 39.91
N HIS A 143 19.17 -5.93 39.37
CA HIS A 143 19.71 -7.11 40.05
C HIS A 143 21.19 -6.96 40.45
N LEU A 144 21.89 -5.96 39.90
CA LEU A 144 23.25 -5.55 40.24
C LEU A 144 23.21 -4.12 40.79
N GLY A 145 23.30 -4.00 42.13
CA GLY A 145 23.00 -2.76 42.86
C GLY A 145 23.71 -1.51 42.34
N SER A 146 22.96 -0.41 42.27
CA SER A 146 23.35 0.85 41.64
C SER A 146 24.68 1.44 42.15
N PRO A 147 25.63 1.76 41.24
CA PRO A 147 26.69 2.72 41.54
C PRO A 147 26.07 4.12 41.72
N PRO A 148 26.43 4.90 42.75
CA PRO A 148 25.89 6.24 42.95
C PRO A 148 26.55 7.25 42.01
N TRP A 149 25.95 7.50 40.85
CA TRP A 149 26.39 8.62 40.00
C TRP A 149 25.88 9.94 40.60
N ASN A 150 26.78 10.65 41.28
CA ASN A 150 26.50 11.99 41.78
C ASN A 150 26.32 12.97 40.61
N SER A 151 25.10 13.48 40.43
CA SER A 151 24.85 14.75 39.72
C SER A 151 24.68 15.84 40.77
N ASP A 152 25.38 16.96 40.59
CA ASP A 152 25.53 17.97 41.65
C ASP A 152 24.31 18.90 41.81
N ARG A 153 24.30 19.61 42.94
CA ARG A 153 23.20 20.44 43.46
C ARG A 153 22.61 21.48 42.50
N GLY A 154 21.27 21.53 42.48
CA GLY A 154 20.49 22.76 42.43
C GLY A 154 19.68 22.92 43.74
N PRO A 155 19.50 24.12 44.33
CA PRO A 155 18.92 24.25 45.68
C PRO A 155 17.40 24.09 45.79
N SER A 156 16.94 23.59 46.93
CA SER A 156 15.52 23.31 47.24
C SER A 156 14.73 24.51 47.78
N LEU A 157 13.41 24.52 47.53
CA LEU A 157 12.34 25.23 48.27
C LEU A 157 10.98 24.69 47.76
N GLY A 158 10.09 24.05 48.53
CA GLY A 158 10.16 23.57 49.92
C GLY A 158 8.99 22.60 50.24
N HIS A 159 9.05 21.92 51.39
CA HIS A 159 7.98 21.05 51.96
C HIS A 159 7.10 21.89 52.95
N PRO A 160 5.95 21.44 53.53
CA PRO A 160 5.78 20.13 54.19
C PRO A 160 4.43 19.38 54.03
N ASP A 161 4.45 18.09 54.41
CA ASP A 161 3.41 17.30 55.13
C ASP A 161 1.95 17.15 54.59
N LYS A 162 1.19 16.07 54.88
CA LYS A 162 1.41 14.84 55.68
C LYS A 162 0.45 13.70 55.28
N ASP A 163 0.73 12.49 55.78
CA ASP A 163 -0.16 11.35 56.18
C ASP A 163 -1.57 11.16 55.53
N CYS A 164 -2.07 9.95 55.26
CA CYS A 164 -2.05 8.79 56.18
C CYS A 164 -2.30 7.41 55.50
N ARG A 165 -2.39 6.35 56.31
CA ARG A 165 -2.54 4.92 55.95
C ARG A 165 -3.86 4.54 55.26
N LYS A 166 -3.82 3.39 54.56
CA LYS A 166 -4.98 2.52 54.31
C LYS A 166 -5.22 1.61 55.52
N GLU A 167 -6.45 1.49 56.02
CA GLU A 167 -6.98 0.30 56.72
C GLU A 167 -8.50 0.13 56.43
N ILE A 168 -9.07 -1.01 56.83
CA ILE A 168 -10.42 -1.50 56.48
C ILE A 168 -11.39 -1.19 57.64
N PRO A 169 -12.71 -1.08 57.39
CA PRO A 169 -13.64 -1.79 58.29
C PRO A 169 -14.84 -2.46 57.60
N THR A 170 -15.44 -3.41 58.33
CA THR A 170 -16.56 -4.28 57.93
C THR A 170 -17.89 -3.80 58.53
N GLN A 171 -19.01 -4.14 57.86
CA GLN A 171 -20.43 -4.14 58.28
C GLN A 171 -20.83 -3.65 59.70
N GLN A 172 -21.92 -2.85 59.79
CA GLN A 172 -23.19 -3.23 60.45
C GLN A 172 -24.31 -2.17 60.26
N SER A 173 -25.56 -2.51 60.58
CA SER A 173 -26.82 -1.76 60.31
C SER A 173 -27.82 -1.90 61.50
N PRO A 174 -29.05 -1.31 61.52
CA PRO A 174 -29.69 -0.33 60.63
C PRO A 174 -29.86 1.08 61.29
N PRO A 175 -30.98 1.60 61.90
CA PRO A 175 -32.39 1.17 62.07
C PRO A 175 -33.50 2.22 61.72
N HIS A 176 -34.78 1.80 61.86
CA HIS A 176 -36.04 2.59 61.99
C HIS A 176 -36.66 3.32 60.77
N SER A 177 -37.93 3.73 60.92
CA SER A 177 -39.00 3.91 59.89
C SER A 177 -39.93 5.10 60.30
N PRO A 178 -41.18 5.38 59.78
CA PRO A 178 -42.06 4.67 58.82
C PRO A 178 -42.92 5.52 57.81
N GLY A 179 -43.72 4.85 56.96
CA GLY A 179 -44.92 5.39 56.25
C GLY A 179 -44.82 5.50 54.70
N SER A 180 -45.90 5.47 53.90
CA SER A 180 -47.32 5.08 54.13
C SER A 180 -48.09 4.91 52.79
N LEU A 181 -49.12 4.04 52.72
CA LEU A 181 -50.01 3.72 51.57
C LEU A 181 -49.27 3.15 50.31
N GLY A 182 -49.78 2.26 49.45
CA GLY A 182 -50.99 1.43 49.27
C GLY A 182 -50.78 0.55 48.00
N SER A 183 -51.67 -0.29 47.45
CA SER A 183 -53.00 -0.80 47.83
C SER A 183 -53.39 -2.00 46.90
N SER A 184 -54.55 -2.64 47.14
CA SER A 184 -55.24 -3.65 46.29
C SER A 184 -54.75 -5.13 46.29
N GLN A 185 -55.72 -6.04 46.48
CA GLN A 185 -55.66 -7.52 46.35
C GLN A 185 -56.16 -7.96 44.93
N PRO A 186 -56.34 -9.27 44.54
CA PRO A 186 -56.50 -10.54 45.29
C PRO A 186 -55.35 -11.55 45.06
N ARG A 187 -55.07 -12.59 45.88
CA ARG A 187 -55.88 -13.50 46.74
C ARG A 187 -56.57 -14.67 46.01
N ALA A 188 -55.87 -15.80 45.95
CA ALA A 188 -56.46 -17.15 45.97
C ALA A 188 -55.90 -17.92 47.19
N GLY A 189 -56.68 -18.80 47.81
CA GLY A 189 -56.33 -19.46 49.09
C GLY A 189 -55.86 -20.92 48.94
N PRO A 190 -55.22 -21.48 49.98
CA PRO A 190 -54.81 -22.89 50.00
C PRO A 190 -56.00 -23.83 50.34
N SER A 191 -55.84 -25.11 50.04
CA SER A 191 -56.68 -26.18 50.62
C SER A 191 -55.82 -27.39 50.98
N LEU A 192 -56.32 -28.21 51.91
CA LEU A 192 -55.58 -29.25 52.63
C LEU A 192 -56.09 -30.65 52.26
N ALA A 193 -55.18 -31.60 52.02
CA ALA A 193 -55.51 -33.02 51.90
C ALA A 193 -54.38 -33.88 52.50
N GLN A 194 -54.72 -35.05 53.04
CA GLN A 194 -53.84 -35.86 53.89
C GLN A 194 -53.38 -37.17 53.23
N GLY A 195 -52.23 -37.67 53.69
CA GLY A 195 -51.84 -39.08 53.56
C GLY A 195 -51.06 -39.43 52.27
N THR A 196 -50.27 -40.50 52.25
CA THR A 196 -50.00 -41.49 53.33
C THR A 196 -48.62 -42.14 53.13
N ARG A 197 -48.12 -42.83 54.17
CA ARG A 197 -46.94 -43.71 54.16
C ARG A 197 -45.56 -43.03 54.05
N SER A 198 -45.09 -42.57 55.20
CA SER A 198 -43.69 -42.82 55.56
C SER A 198 -43.42 -44.33 55.60
N VAL A 199 -42.31 -44.78 55.00
CA VAL A 199 -41.72 -46.11 55.19
C VAL A 199 -40.23 -45.88 55.45
N PRO A 200 -39.67 -46.34 56.59
CA PRO A 200 -38.25 -46.17 56.87
C PRO A 200 -37.44 -47.29 56.21
N THR A 201 -36.34 -46.92 55.53
CA THR A 201 -35.37 -47.88 54.98
C THR A 201 -33.94 -47.45 55.26
N GLN A 202 -33.53 -47.60 56.51
CA GLN A 202 -32.19 -48.15 56.79
C GLN A 202 -32.27 -49.65 56.45
N THR A 203 -31.27 -50.34 55.90
CA THR A 203 -29.85 -50.06 55.67
C THR A 203 -29.53 -50.21 54.16
N SER A 204 -28.40 -49.76 53.60
CA SER A 204 -27.02 -50.16 53.91
C SER A 204 -25.99 -49.08 53.55
N GLY A 205 -24.77 -49.20 54.09
CA GLY A 205 -23.65 -48.30 53.85
C GLY A 205 -23.09 -48.42 52.44
N CYS A 206 -23.76 -47.79 51.47
CA CYS A 206 -23.16 -47.53 50.17
C CYS A 206 -21.98 -46.55 50.36
N PRO A 207 -20.77 -46.84 49.86
CA PRO A 207 -19.67 -45.89 49.92
C PRO A 207 -20.03 -44.62 49.14
N LEU A 208 -19.45 -43.47 49.53
CA LEU A 208 -19.66 -42.15 48.90
C LEU A 208 -18.96 -42.01 47.52
N GLY A 209 -18.98 -43.08 46.73
CA GLY A 209 -18.31 -43.24 45.44
C GLY A 209 -18.88 -42.36 44.33
N SER A 210 -18.30 -42.50 43.13
CA SER A 210 -18.84 -41.91 41.90
C SER A 210 -20.14 -42.62 41.50
N CYS A 211 -21.17 -41.84 41.19
CA CYS A 211 -22.20 -42.31 40.27
C CYS A 211 -21.65 -42.10 38.86
N ASP A 212 -21.44 -43.17 38.10
CA ASP A 212 -20.75 -43.08 36.82
C ASP A 212 -21.58 -42.34 35.76
N SER A 213 -22.91 -42.42 35.82
CA SER A 213 -23.80 -41.59 35.00
C SER A 213 -23.62 -40.09 35.28
N CYS A 214 -23.42 -39.70 36.54
CA CYS A 214 -23.09 -38.32 36.90
C CYS A 214 -21.67 -37.94 36.47
N SER A 215 -20.72 -38.89 36.52
CA SER A 215 -19.35 -38.70 36.05
C SER A 215 -19.31 -38.43 34.54
N GLY A 216 -20.03 -39.25 33.75
CA GLY A 216 -20.17 -39.10 32.30
C GLY A 216 -20.88 -37.80 31.91
N ALA A 217 -21.96 -37.43 32.60
CA ALA A 217 -22.63 -36.14 32.40
C ALA A 217 -21.69 -34.95 32.67
N GLN A 218 -20.89 -35.00 33.74
CA GLN A 218 -19.88 -33.98 34.03
C GLN A 218 -18.65 -34.02 33.10
N ALA A 219 -18.39 -35.13 32.42
CA ALA A 219 -17.35 -35.22 31.39
C ALA A 219 -17.82 -34.55 30.09
N SER A 220 -19.02 -34.90 29.62
CA SER A 220 -19.65 -34.28 28.44
C SER A 220 -19.88 -32.77 28.63
N LEU A 221 -20.29 -32.33 29.82
CA LEU A 221 -20.42 -30.89 30.12
C LEU A 221 -19.09 -30.13 29.98
N ARG A 222 -17.97 -30.73 30.41
CA ARG A 222 -16.63 -30.15 30.24
C ARG A 222 -16.18 -30.13 28.78
N GLU A 223 -16.52 -31.16 28.02
CA GLU A 223 -16.22 -31.25 26.58
C GLU A 223 -16.97 -30.20 25.76
N VAL A 224 -18.29 -30.11 25.93
CA VAL A 224 -19.13 -29.05 25.32
C VAL A 224 -18.64 -27.66 25.76
N GLY A 225 -18.25 -27.51 27.02
CA GLY A 225 -17.66 -26.26 27.51
C GLY A 225 -16.34 -25.90 26.82
N ARG A 226 -15.40 -26.84 26.69
CA ARG A 226 -14.14 -26.60 25.95
C ARG A 226 -14.40 -26.25 24.48
N ALA A 227 -15.40 -26.87 23.84
CA ALA A 227 -15.80 -26.53 22.47
C ALA A 227 -16.31 -25.08 22.38
N ILE A 228 -17.12 -24.62 23.35
CA ILE A 228 -17.60 -23.22 23.42
C ILE A 228 -16.44 -22.24 23.71
N THR A 229 -15.54 -22.59 24.64
CA THR A 229 -14.32 -21.80 24.93
C THR A 229 -13.45 -21.66 23.68
N SER A 230 -13.19 -22.76 22.96
CA SER A 230 -12.42 -22.78 21.71
C SER A 230 -13.09 -21.98 20.60
N LEU A 231 -14.41 -22.09 20.43
CA LEU A 231 -15.17 -21.28 19.48
C LEU A 231 -15.04 -19.77 19.81
N CYS A 232 -15.22 -19.38 21.07
CA CYS A 232 -15.00 -18.01 21.52
C CYS A 232 -13.58 -17.52 21.19
N GLN A 233 -12.54 -18.30 21.54
CA GLN A 233 -11.14 -17.98 21.24
C GLN A 233 -10.89 -17.81 19.74
N SER A 234 -11.39 -18.73 18.90
CA SER A 234 -11.24 -18.67 17.43
C SER A 234 -11.84 -17.41 16.80
N GLN A 235 -12.90 -16.85 17.41
CA GLN A 235 -13.57 -15.62 16.96
C GLN A 235 -13.09 -14.38 17.73
N ASN A 236 -12.05 -14.48 18.56
CA ASN A 236 -11.55 -13.43 19.47
C ASN A 236 -12.62 -12.86 20.43
N ILE A 237 -13.65 -13.66 20.76
CA ILE A 237 -14.70 -13.31 21.72
C ILE A 237 -14.21 -13.67 23.13
N PRO A 238 -14.31 -12.75 24.13
CA PRO A 238 -14.00 -13.08 25.51
C PRO A 238 -14.93 -14.18 26.04
N SER A 239 -14.36 -15.33 26.40
CA SER A 239 -15.07 -16.40 27.12
C SER A 239 -15.03 -16.15 28.63
N ALA A 240 -16.18 -16.31 29.29
CA ALA A 240 -16.29 -16.36 30.73
C ALA A 240 -16.11 -17.79 31.25
N LEU A 241 -16.52 -18.79 30.46
CA LEU A 241 -16.35 -20.20 30.80
C LEU A 241 -14.87 -20.58 30.89
N SER A 242 -14.01 -20.05 30.00
CA SER A 242 -12.56 -20.22 30.04
C SER A 242 -11.95 -19.85 31.40
N LYS A 243 -12.38 -18.71 31.97
CA LYS A 243 -11.87 -18.22 33.26
C LYS A 243 -12.34 -19.09 34.43
N PHE A 244 -13.52 -19.70 34.31
CA PHE A 244 -14.01 -20.65 35.31
C PHE A 244 -13.34 -22.02 35.19
N GLN A 245 -13.02 -22.45 33.96
CA GLN A 245 -12.24 -23.67 33.70
C GLN A 245 -10.83 -23.57 34.28
N GLU A 246 -10.13 -22.47 34.02
CA GLU A 246 -8.79 -22.15 34.55
C GLU A 246 -8.74 -22.28 36.09
N VAL A 247 -9.64 -21.57 36.79
CA VAL A 247 -9.77 -21.62 38.27
C VAL A 247 -10.16 -23.01 38.80
N LEU A 248 -10.86 -23.83 38.01
CA LEU A 248 -11.20 -25.20 38.40
C LEU A 248 -10.04 -26.18 38.18
N GLU A 249 -9.25 -26.02 37.11
CA GLU A 249 -8.17 -26.93 36.75
C GLU A 249 -6.92 -26.74 37.63
N ASP A 250 -6.65 -25.51 38.08
CA ASP A 250 -5.66 -25.22 39.15
C ASP A 250 -5.99 -25.96 40.47
N SER A 251 -7.26 -26.25 40.73
CA SER A 251 -7.74 -26.85 42.00
C SER A 251 -7.59 -28.39 42.08
N THR A 252 -6.41 -28.89 41.67
CA THR A 252 -5.95 -30.29 41.77
C THR A 252 -6.95 -31.36 41.32
N GLY A 253 -7.14 -31.49 40.00
CA GLY A 253 -7.36 -32.79 39.34
C GLY A 253 -8.70 -33.52 39.59
N ARG A 254 -9.55 -33.59 38.55
CA ARG A 254 -10.78 -34.43 38.49
C ARG A 254 -11.78 -34.25 39.66
N ARG A 255 -11.80 -33.09 40.32
CA ARG A 255 -12.84 -32.74 41.30
C ARG A 255 -14.24 -32.90 40.68
N ARG A 256 -15.13 -33.67 41.31
CA ARG A 256 -16.57 -33.67 40.95
C ARG A 256 -17.10 -32.26 41.18
N LEU A 257 -17.74 -31.68 40.16
CA LEU A 257 -18.42 -30.38 40.27
C LEU A 257 -19.57 -30.53 41.27
N SER A 258 -19.66 -29.60 42.23
CA SER A 258 -20.80 -29.50 43.14
C SER A 258 -22.05 -28.99 42.39
N ALA A 259 -23.21 -29.08 43.03
CA ALA A 259 -24.43 -28.48 42.48
C ALA A 259 -24.25 -26.97 42.20
N THR A 260 -23.55 -26.26 43.08
CA THR A 260 -23.22 -24.84 42.92
C THR A 260 -22.34 -24.59 41.70
N ASP A 261 -21.28 -25.40 41.51
CA ASP A 261 -20.36 -25.27 40.38
C ASP A 261 -21.07 -25.54 39.05
N LEU A 262 -21.99 -26.52 39.02
CA LEU A 262 -22.83 -26.83 37.85
C LEU A 262 -23.80 -25.69 37.52
N THR A 263 -24.43 -25.09 38.52
CA THR A 263 -25.30 -23.91 38.33
C THR A 263 -24.51 -22.70 37.81
N TYR A 264 -23.31 -22.46 38.35
CA TYR A 264 -22.44 -21.39 37.88
C TYR A 264 -21.94 -21.63 36.45
N TRP A 265 -21.47 -22.86 36.15
CA TRP A 265 -21.06 -23.29 34.80
C TRP A 265 -22.15 -23.03 33.76
N ALA A 266 -23.40 -23.45 34.04
CA ALA A 266 -24.52 -23.21 33.15
C ALA A 266 -24.78 -21.71 32.91
N SER A 267 -24.54 -20.86 33.91
CA SER A 267 -24.67 -19.40 33.78
C SER A 267 -23.57 -18.77 32.93
N GLU A 268 -22.29 -19.19 33.08
CA GLU A 268 -21.19 -18.67 32.25
C GLU A 268 -21.28 -19.21 30.81
N GLN A 269 -21.66 -20.48 30.64
CA GLN A 269 -21.94 -21.09 29.34
C GLN A 269 -23.06 -20.33 28.60
N SER A 270 -24.13 -19.94 29.30
CA SER A 270 -25.22 -19.14 28.73
C SER A 270 -24.79 -17.73 28.32
N LYS A 271 -23.84 -17.12 29.05
CA LYS A 271 -23.27 -15.81 28.69
C LYS A 271 -22.40 -15.91 27.43
N ASP A 272 -21.58 -16.95 27.32
CA ASP A 272 -20.71 -17.15 26.17
C ASP A 272 -21.51 -17.47 24.91
N LEU A 273 -22.53 -18.33 24.99
CA LEU A 273 -23.48 -18.56 23.89
C LEU A 273 -24.23 -17.28 23.48
N SER A 274 -24.61 -16.43 24.45
CA SER A 274 -25.21 -15.11 24.15
C SER A 274 -24.25 -14.17 23.43
N ARG A 275 -22.95 -14.17 23.78
CA ARG A 275 -21.92 -13.38 23.06
C ARG A 275 -21.70 -13.89 21.65
N ILE A 276 -21.61 -15.21 21.46
CA ILE A 276 -21.50 -15.85 20.14
C ILE A 276 -22.70 -15.47 19.26
N ASN A 277 -23.93 -15.58 19.78
CA ASN A 277 -25.13 -15.23 19.03
C ASN A 277 -25.18 -13.73 18.66
N LYS A 278 -24.78 -12.84 19.57
CA LYS A 278 -24.67 -11.40 19.28
C LYS A 278 -23.63 -11.12 18.19
N HIS A 279 -22.45 -11.72 18.28
CA HIS A 279 -21.39 -11.57 17.29
C HIS A 279 -21.82 -12.07 15.91
N LEU A 280 -22.48 -13.24 15.84
CA LEU A 280 -23.06 -13.78 14.61
C LEU A 280 -24.09 -12.82 13.99
N GLN A 281 -24.95 -12.20 14.82
CA GLN A 281 -25.91 -11.21 14.36
C GLN A 281 -25.25 -9.92 13.84
N GLU A 282 -24.16 -9.47 14.48
CA GLU A 282 -23.35 -8.34 14.03
C GLU A 282 -22.65 -8.61 12.68
N LEU A 283 -22.06 -9.80 12.51
CA LEU A 283 -21.48 -10.25 11.24
C LEU A 283 -22.54 -10.33 10.12
N LEU A 284 -23.70 -10.92 10.39
CA LEU A 284 -24.81 -11.00 9.43
C LEU A 284 -25.32 -9.60 9.02
N GLN A 285 -25.27 -8.62 9.93
CA GLN A 285 -25.63 -7.24 9.62
C GLN A 285 -24.57 -6.55 8.73
N GLN A 286 -23.28 -6.86 8.93
CA GLN A 286 -22.17 -6.34 8.11
C GLN A 286 -22.10 -6.94 6.69
N LEU A 287 -22.61 -8.15 6.46
CA LEU A 287 -22.63 -8.76 5.12
C LEU A 287 -23.54 -8.03 4.12
N ASN A 288 -24.60 -7.35 4.58
CA ASN A 288 -25.55 -6.65 3.72
C ASN A 288 -24.94 -5.47 2.94
N PRO A 289 -24.26 -4.48 3.56
CA PRO A 289 -23.62 -3.40 2.81
C PRO A 289 -22.53 -3.91 1.87
N VAL A 290 -21.69 -4.86 2.29
CA VAL A 290 -20.65 -5.46 1.43
C VAL A 290 -21.24 -6.12 0.18
N LYS A 291 -22.42 -6.75 0.30
CA LYS A 291 -23.14 -7.29 -0.87
C LYS A 291 -23.64 -6.18 -1.82
N VAL A 292 -24.14 -5.06 -1.29
CA VAL A 292 -24.58 -3.92 -2.11
C VAL A 292 -23.40 -3.27 -2.83
N GLU A 293 -22.28 -3.05 -2.12
CA GLU A 293 -21.03 -2.54 -2.70
C GLU A 293 -20.52 -3.46 -3.82
N LEU A 294 -20.58 -4.79 -3.65
CA LEU A 294 -20.22 -5.76 -4.68
C LEU A 294 -21.13 -5.67 -5.92
N GLU A 295 -22.44 -5.47 -5.74
CA GLU A 295 -23.38 -5.26 -6.84
C GLU A 295 -23.16 -3.89 -7.55
N GLU A 296 -22.71 -2.87 -6.84
CA GLU A 296 -22.37 -1.55 -7.40
C GLU A 296 -21.05 -1.57 -8.17
N VAL A 297 -19.99 -2.16 -7.62
CA VAL A 297 -18.71 -2.40 -8.30
C VAL A 297 -18.92 -3.27 -9.55
N GLY A 298 -19.81 -4.27 -9.48
CA GLY A 298 -20.24 -5.06 -10.65
C GLY A 298 -20.85 -4.21 -11.77
N LYS A 299 -21.73 -3.26 -11.44
CA LYS A 299 -22.33 -2.33 -12.42
C LYS A 299 -21.28 -1.38 -13.01
N GLN A 300 -20.40 -0.83 -12.17
CA GLN A 300 -19.30 0.05 -12.61
C GLN A 300 -18.33 -0.67 -13.56
N LYS A 301 -18.02 -1.94 -13.29
CA LYS A 301 -17.16 -2.78 -14.14
C LYS A 301 -17.72 -2.96 -15.55
N GLU A 302 -19.00 -3.31 -15.69
CA GLU A 302 -19.59 -3.53 -17.03
C GLU A 302 -19.81 -2.21 -17.79
N GLU A 303 -20.08 -1.09 -17.11
CA GLU A 303 -20.11 0.24 -17.73
C GLU A 303 -18.71 0.66 -18.23
N LEU A 304 -17.65 0.52 -17.42
CA LEU A 304 -16.27 0.79 -17.86
C LEU A 304 -15.85 -0.09 -19.03
N LYS A 305 -16.21 -1.38 -19.00
CA LYS A 305 -15.95 -2.32 -20.09
C LYS A 305 -16.63 -1.88 -21.39
N LYS A 306 -17.91 -1.50 -21.32
CA LYS A 306 -18.65 -0.94 -22.46
C LYS A 306 -17.99 0.34 -23.00
N GLN A 307 -17.54 1.24 -22.13
CA GLN A 307 -16.82 2.45 -22.56
C GLN A 307 -15.51 2.11 -23.29
N VAL A 308 -14.75 1.10 -22.83
CA VAL A 308 -13.55 0.61 -23.52
C VAL A 308 -13.90 0.01 -24.90
N GLU A 309 -14.99 -0.75 -25.01
CA GLU A 309 -15.49 -1.28 -26.28
C GLU A 309 -15.91 -0.15 -27.24
N ASP A 310 -16.62 0.87 -26.76
CA ASP A 310 -17.04 2.06 -27.53
C ASP A 310 -15.83 2.90 -28.00
N PHE A 311 -14.80 3.08 -27.16
CA PHE A 311 -13.57 3.79 -27.53
C PHE A 311 -12.73 3.00 -28.54
N SER A 312 -12.64 1.68 -28.38
CA SER A 312 -11.94 0.79 -29.33
C SER A 312 -12.56 0.87 -30.73
N GLN A 313 -13.89 0.84 -30.82
CA GLN A 313 -14.62 1.00 -32.09
C GLN A 313 -14.37 2.36 -32.75
N LYS A 314 -14.40 3.46 -31.98
CA LYS A 314 -14.12 4.81 -32.49
C LYS A 314 -12.69 4.94 -33.02
N LEU A 315 -11.70 4.45 -32.25
CA LEU A 315 -10.29 4.46 -32.62
C LEU A 315 -10.02 3.63 -33.89
N GLN A 316 -10.72 2.51 -34.07
CA GLN A 316 -10.61 1.71 -35.29
C GLN A 316 -11.18 2.45 -36.52
N ALA A 317 -12.37 3.05 -36.39
CA ALA A 317 -12.99 3.83 -37.47
C ALA A 317 -12.16 5.07 -37.85
N GLU A 318 -11.51 5.71 -36.87
CA GLU A 318 -10.59 6.83 -37.10
C GLU A 318 -9.33 6.38 -37.86
N ARG A 319 -8.70 5.26 -37.47
CA ARG A 319 -7.56 4.66 -38.18
C ARG A 319 -7.89 4.31 -39.63
N GLU A 320 -9.05 3.68 -39.86
CA GLU A 320 -9.52 3.35 -41.21
C GLU A 320 -9.76 4.61 -42.06
N THR A 321 -10.32 5.66 -41.45
CA THR A 321 -10.49 6.97 -42.08
C THR A 321 -9.14 7.61 -42.41
N GLN A 322 -8.17 7.59 -41.50
CA GLN A 322 -6.83 8.14 -41.68
C GLN A 322 -6.08 7.43 -42.82
N VAL A 323 -6.08 6.09 -42.85
CA VAL A 323 -5.48 5.29 -43.93
C VAL A 323 -6.14 5.61 -45.28
N GLN A 324 -7.46 5.78 -45.31
CA GLN A 324 -8.18 6.11 -46.53
C GLN A 324 -7.97 7.56 -47.00
N GLN A 325 -7.70 8.50 -46.08
CA GLN A 325 -7.26 9.86 -46.42
C GLN A 325 -5.81 9.85 -46.96
N GLN A 326 -4.90 9.13 -46.31
CA GLN A 326 -3.49 9.00 -46.73
C GLN A 326 -3.37 8.44 -48.14
N ARG A 327 -4.10 7.34 -48.45
CA ARG A 327 -4.17 6.77 -49.81
C ARG A 327 -4.66 7.77 -50.86
N LYS A 328 -5.69 8.57 -50.54
CA LYS A 328 -6.21 9.62 -51.44
C LYS A 328 -5.20 10.75 -51.64
N ALA A 329 -4.44 11.13 -50.61
CA ALA A 329 -3.39 12.13 -50.72
C ALA A 329 -2.22 11.63 -51.59
N GLU A 330 -1.77 10.40 -51.37
CA GLU A 330 -0.72 9.75 -52.17
C GLU A 330 -1.10 9.63 -53.65
N GLN A 331 -2.34 9.25 -53.95
CA GLN A 331 -2.87 9.20 -55.33
C GLN A 331 -2.89 10.59 -55.99
N ARG A 332 -3.28 11.64 -55.26
CA ARG A 332 -3.25 13.03 -55.75
C ARG A 332 -1.83 13.52 -56.00
N LEU A 333 -0.89 13.17 -55.13
CA LEU A 333 0.53 13.53 -55.28
C LEU A 333 1.11 12.91 -56.55
N LYS A 334 0.91 11.59 -56.77
CA LYS A 334 1.37 10.88 -57.97
C LYS A 334 0.76 11.41 -59.26
N ALA A 335 -0.51 11.88 -59.22
CA ALA A 335 -1.12 12.56 -60.35
C ALA A 335 -0.43 13.91 -60.66
N LYS A 336 -0.16 14.73 -59.63
CA LYS A 336 0.51 16.03 -59.79
C LYS A 336 1.98 15.91 -60.19
N GLU A 337 2.68 14.90 -59.69
CA GLU A 337 4.04 14.55 -60.12
C GLU A 337 4.09 14.22 -61.62
N LYS A 338 3.13 13.41 -62.10
CA LYS A 338 3.00 13.11 -63.54
C LYS A 338 2.68 14.38 -64.36
N GLU A 339 1.72 15.20 -63.95
CA GLU A 339 1.40 16.47 -64.62
C GLU A 339 2.63 17.39 -64.71
N HIS A 340 3.43 17.46 -63.65
CA HIS A 340 4.65 18.26 -63.61
C HIS A 340 5.71 17.73 -64.58
N LEU A 341 5.94 16.42 -64.64
CA LEU A 341 6.86 15.80 -65.60
C LEU A 341 6.44 16.06 -67.06
N GLU A 342 5.14 15.98 -67.37
CA GLU A 342 4.60 16.31 -68.69
C GLU A 342 4.75 17.81 -69.03
N ALA A 343 4.68 18.71 -68.05
CA ALA A 343 4.92 20.14 -68.23
C ALA A 343 6.40 20.47 -68.47
N VAL A 344 7.32 19.86 -67.71
CA VAL A 344 8.77 20.04 -67.88
C VAL A 344 9.21 19.60 -69.28
N ALA A 345 8.77 18.42 -69.74
CA ALA A 345 9.13 17.91 -71.08
C ALA A 345 8.70 18.86 -72.23
N ARG A 346 7.56 19.55 -72.08
CA ARG A 346 7.10 20.58 -73.04
C ARG A 346 8.01 21.79 -73.04
N LEU A 347 8.32 22.34 -71.86
CA LEU A 347 9.21 23.49 -71.71
C LEU A 347 10.62 23.19 -72.22
N GLU A 348 11.11 21.95 -72.08
CA GLU A 348 12.38 21.52 -72.66
C GLU A 348 12.35 21.49 -74.19
N GLN A 349 11.25 21.04 -74.80
CA GLN A 349 11.05 21.09 -76.25
C GLN A 349 10.99 22.56 -76.75
N ASP A 350 10.14 23.39 -76.15
CA ASP A 350 9.95 24.80 -76.54
C ASP A 350 11.28 25.59 -76.48
N LYS A 351 12.07 25.36 -75.43
CA LYS A 351 13.43 25.89 -75.23
C LYS A 351 14.38 25.49 -76.38
N ASP A 352 14.29 24.26 -76.89
CA ASP A 352 15.15 23.78 -77.97
C ASP A 352 14.66 24.22 -79.36
N ASP A 353 13.36 24.45 -79.56
CA ASP A 353 12.82 25.13 -80.75
C ASP A 353 13.19 26.62 -80.80
N LEU A 354 13.10 27.34 -79.68
CA LEU A 354 13.56 28.73 -79.60
C LEU A 354 15.06 28.87 -79.89
N ARG A 355 15.89 27.89 -79.45
CA ARG A 355 17.33 27.84 -79.79
C ARG A 355 17.58 27.69 -81.30
N ARG A 356 16.73 26.95 -82.02
CA ARG A 356 16.79 26.82 -83.49
C ARG A 356 16.35 28.11 -84.22
N GLY A 357 15.44 28.89 -83.63
CA GLY A 357 14.88 30.08 -84.26
C GLY A 357 15.76 31.33 -84.32
N ILE A 358 16.92 31.33 -83.64
CA ILE A 358 17.75 32.55 -83.43
C ILE A 358 18.77 32.83 -84.55
N GLU A 359 19.18 31.84 -85.35
CA GLU A 359 20.23 32.01 -86.36
C GLU A 359 19.93 32.97 -87.55
N PRO A 360 18.70 33.07 -88.12
CA PRO A 360 18.54 33.70 -89.45
C PRO A 360 18.09 35.17 -89.46
N LEU A 361 17.75 35.80 -88.33
CA LEU A 361 17.06 37.11 -88.31
C LEU A 361 17.99 38.32 -88.13
N GLY A 362 18.86 38.53 -89.12
CA GLY A 362 19.64 39.76 -89.28
C GLY A 362 19.19 40.61 -90.48
N HIS A 363 19.16 41.94 -90.29
CA HIS A 363 18.89 43.00 -91.30
C HIS A 363 17.43 43.25 -91.74
N SER A 364 16.85 44.35 -91.27
CA SER A 364 16.57 45.52 -92.12
C SER A 364 16.03 46.70 -91.30
N ARG A 365 16.54 47.92 -91.51
CA ARG A 365 15.95 49.15 -90.96
C ARG A 365 16.28 50.36 -91.86
N CYS A 366 15.26 50.95 -92.47
CA CYS A 366 15.31 52.30 -93.02
C CYS A 366 13.92 52.93 -92.84
N VAL A 367 13.83 54.11 -92.24
CA VAL A 367 12.59 54.68 -91.69
C VAL A 367 12.60 56.21 -91.89
N SER A 368 11.49 56.77 -92.36
CA SER A 368 11.35 58.19 -92.73
C SER A 368 10.88 59.09 -91.55
N PRO A 369 11.05 60.43 -91.61
CA PRO A 369 10.77 61.31 -90.46
C PRO A 369 9.28 61.53 -90.13
N GLU A 370 8.32 61.24 -91.01
CA GLU A 370 6.91 61.16 -90.57
C GLU A 370 6.65 59.87 -89.77
N LEU A 371 7.33 58.79 -90.17
CA LEU A 371 7.30 57.52 -89.49
C LEU A 371 7.93 57.63 -88.09
N THR A 372 8.94 58.49 -87.85
CA THR A 372 9.44 58.69 -86.48
C THR A 372 8.39 59.33 -85.55
N LYS A 373 7.49 60.17 -86.06
CA LYS A 373 6.37 60.72 -85.27
C LYS A 373 5.31 59.67 -84.95
N THR A 374 4.98 58.77 -85.88
CA THR A 374 4.06 57.66 -85.58
C THR A 374 4.73 56.63 -84.68
N THR A 375 6.00 56.28 -84.94
CA THR A 375 6.82 55.41 -84.08
C THR A 375 6.89 55.93 -82.66
N LEU A 376 7.15 57.22 -82.41
CA LEU A 376 7.15 57.78 -81.04
C LEU A 376 5.79 57.67 -80.32
N LEU A 377 4.67 57.72 -81.06
CA LEU A 377 3.34 57.50 -80.49
C LEU A 377 3.03 56.01 -80.28
N GLU A 378 3.53 55.13 -81.14
CA GLU A 378 3.49 53.67 -80.95
C GLU A 378 4.36 53.24 -79.76
N GLU A 379 5.56 53.79 -79.63
CA GLU A 379 6.48 53.62 -78.49
C GLU A 379 5.86 54.14 -77.19
N MET A 380 5.19 55.29 -77.20
CA MET A 380 4.44 55.79 -76.04
C MET A 380 3.26 54.87 -75.65
N ARG A 381 2.57 54.27 -76.63
CA ARG A 381 1.49 53.29 -76.37
C ARG A 381 2.04 51.97 -75.83
N THR A 382 3.07 51.42 -76.45
CA THR A 382 3.67 50.14 -76.04
C THR A 382 4.36 50.24 -74.69
N THR A 383 5.01 51.38 -74.38
CA THR A 383 5.56 51.63 -73.04
C THR A 383 4.47 51.76 -71.98
N MET A 384 3.34 52.44 -72.25
CA MET A 384 2.19 52.43 -71.32
C MET A 384 1.60 51.03 -71.12
N VAL A 385 1.44 50.23 -72.18
CA VAL A 385 0.98 48.83 -72.06
C VAL A 385 1.97 47.99 -71.25
N ALA A 386 3.27 48.13 -71.49
CA ALA A 386 4.30 47.45 -70.72
C ALA A 386 4.34 47.90 -69.24
N GLN A 387 4.05 49.18 -68.95
CA GLN A 387 3.91 49.67 -67.57
C GLN A 387 2.67 49.07 -66.88
N SER A 388 1.52 48.97 -67.55
CA SER A 388 0.35 48.28 -66.99
C SER A 388 0.63 46.79 -66.73
N GLN A 389 1.32 46.11 -67.65
CA GLN A 389 1.74 44.71 -67.47
C GLN A 389 2.77 44.54 -66.36
N MET A 390 3.68 45.51 -66.17
CA MET A 390 4.63 45.54 -65.06
C MET A 390 3.91 45.66 -63.72
N LEU A 391 2.97 46.59 -63.58
CA LEU A 391 2.16 46.77 -62.36
C LEU A 391 1.33 45.51 -62.04
N GLU A 392 0.71 44.89 -63.05
CA GLU A 392 0.02 43.61 -62.91
C GLU A 392 0.95 42.49 -62.42
N LEU A 393 2.20 42.45 -62.88
CA LEU A 393 3.19 41.46 -62.45
C LEU A 393 3.72 41.76 -61.04
N GLU A 394 3.91 43.02 -60.68
CA GLU A 394 4.27 43.45 -59.33
C GLU A 394 3.19 43.09 -58.31
N GLU A 395 1.91 43.32 -58.61
CA GLU A 395 0.79 42.90 -57.75
C GLU A 395 0.76 41.38 -57.57
N LYS A 396 0.94 40.61 -58.66
CA LYS A 396 1.01 39.14 -58.62
C LYS A 396 2.21 38.65 -57.78
N VAL A 397 3.37 39.30 -57.90
CA VAL A 397 4.56 38.99 -57.10
C VAL A 397 4.36 39.33 -55.61
N GLN A 398 3.74 40.47 -55.28
CA GLN A 398 3.40 40.82 -53.89
C GLN A 398 2.43 39.82 -53.28
N MET A 399 1.37 39.44 -54.01
CA MET A 399 0.38 38.45 -53.59
C MET A 399 1.01 37.06 -53.35
N LEU A 400 1.84 36.58 -54.28
CA LEU A 400 2.58 35.31 -54.13
C LEU A 400 3.60 35.35 -52.99
N THR A 401 4.20 36.51 -52.71
CA THR A 401 5.11 36.70 -51.57
C THR A 401 4.34 36.60 -50.24
N GLY A 402 3.17 37.25 -50.14
CA GLY A 402 2.30 37.12 -48.96
C GLY A 402 1.81 35.68 -48.73
N GLN A 403 1.49 34.94 -49.80
CA GLN A 403 1.15 33.52 -49.71
C GLN A 403 2.34 32.66 -49.24
N ARG A 404 3.55 32.89 -49.79
CA ARG A 404 4.79 32.24 -49.32
C ARG A 404 5.01 32.47 -47.84
N ASP A 405 4.80 33.70 -47.36
CA ASP A 405 5.10 34.08 -45.98
C ASP A 405 4.07 33.52 -44.99
N SER A 406 2.78 33.45 -45.36
CA SER A 406 1.76 32.70 -44.59
C SER A 406 2.13 31.22 -44.48
N LEU A 407 2.45 30.58 -45.60
CA LEU A 407 2.83 29.16 -45.63
C LEU A 407 4.12 28.88 -44.85
N ALA A 408 5.09 29.80 -44.87
CA ALA A 408 6.31 29.70 -44.06
C ALA A 408 6.00 29.84 -42.56
N GLN A 409 5.07 30.73 -42.18
CA GLN A 409 4.62 30.86 -40.80
C GLN A 409 3.85 29.61 -40.33
N GLU A 410 2.94 29.08 -41.14
CA GLU A 410 2.21 27.83 -40.88
C GLU A 410 3.15 26.62 -40.76
N LEU A 411 4.17 26.52 -41.62
CA LEU A 411 5.20 25.49 -41.55
C LEU A 411 6.06 25.63 -40.28
N SER A 412 6.37 26.86 -39.86
CA SER A 412 7.10 27.10 -38.60
C SER A 412 6.28 26.68 -37.38
N ALA A 413 4.98 27.02 -37.35
CA ALA A 413 4.08 26.66 -36.25
C ALA A 413 3.90 25.14 -36.15
N THR A 414 3.57 24.47 -37.26
CA THR A 414 3.42 23.01 -37.31
C THR A 414 4.72 22.27 -36.98
N SER A 415 5.88 22.81 -37.35
CA SER A 415 7.19 22.29 -36.93
C SER A 415 7.38 22.39 -35.40
N THR A 416 6.99 23.51 -34.78
CA THR A 416 7.07 23.65 -33.31
C THR A 416 6.10 22.73 -32.54
N GLU A 417 4.88 22.50 -33.05
CA GLU A 417 3.96 21.51 -32.44
C GLU A 417 4.49 20.08 -32.60
N LEU A 418 5.07 19.73 -33.76
CA LEU A 418 5.71 18.44 -33.97
C LEU A 418 6.87 18.21 -32.99
N GLU A 419 7.66 19.23 -32.67
CA GLU A 419 8.75 19.10 -31.68
C GLU A 419 8.22 18.93 -30.25
N LYS A 420 7.13 19.63 -29.87
CA LYS A 420 6.44 19.39 -28.59
C LYS A 420 5.93 17.95 -28.48
N GLU A 421 5.35 17.41 -29.54
CA GLU A 421 4.89 16.02 -29.56
C GLU A 421 6.04 15.01 -29.48
N LYS A 422 7.19 15.25 -30.13
CA LYS A 422 8.38 14.40 -29.93
C LYS A 422 8.81 14.38 -28.46
N VAL A 423 8.85 15.53 -27.80
CA VAL A 423 9.22 15.64 -26.37
C VAL A 423 8.19 14.95 -25.47
N ARG A 424 6.89 15.07 -25.77
CA ARG A 424 5.82 14.33 -25.09
C ARG A 424 6.00 12.82 -25.23
N VAL A 425 6.18 12.32 -26.46
CA VAL A 425 6.42 10.89 -26.74
C VAL A 425 7.68 10.39 -26.05
N GLN A 426 8.78 11.14 -26.08
CA GLN A 426 10.03 10.76 -25.40
C GLN A 426 9.84 10.68 -23.87
N SER A 427 9.08 11.60 -23.29
CA SER A 427 8.72 11.58 -21.85
C SER A 427 7.90 10.34 -21.48
N VAL A 428 6.94 9.96 -22.33
CA VAL A 428 6.14 8.73 -22.15
C VAL A 428 7.00 7.47 -22.26
N LEU A 429 7.91 7.39 -23.23
CA LEU A 429 8.82 6.25 -23.39
C LEU A 429 9.73 6.08 -22.16
N LEU A 430 10.35 7.16 -21.67
CA LEU A 430 11.17 7.11 -20.44
C LEU A 430 10.36 6.72 -19.19
N HIS A 431 9.07 7.09 -19.15
CA HIS A 431 8.17 6.63 -18.09
C HIS A 431 7.85 5.13 -18.21
N GLU A 432 7.61 4.63 -19.43
CA GLU A 432 7.37 3.21 -19.68
C GLU A 432 8.61 2.36 -19.32
N GLU A 433 9.80 2.78 -19.76
CA GLU A 433 11.08 2.12 -19.39
C GLU A 433 11.26 2.05 -17.87
N SER A 434 10.94 3.14 -17.16
CA SER A 434 10.97 3.19 -15.68
C SER A 434 9.95 2.25 -15.05
N LEU A 435 8.73 2.15 -15.61
CA LEU A 435 7.69 1.25 -15.14
C LEU A 435 8.05 -0.22 -15.39
N GLN A 436 8.57 -0.56 -16.57
CA GLN A 436 9.07 -1.90 -16.88
C GLN A 436 10.25 -2.28 -15.97
N ALA A 437 11.16 -1.34 -15.65
CA ALA A 437 12.24 -1.57 -14.70
C ALA A 437 11.70 -1.84 -13.28
N LYS A 438 10.73 -1.06 -12.80
CA LYS A 438 10.02 -1.31 -11.54
C LYS A 438 9.33 -2.69 -11.54
N GLN A 439 8.69 -3.10 -12.63
CA GLN A 439 8.06 -4.42 -12.76
C GLN A 439 9.06 -5.58 -12.69
N ARG A 440 10.18 -5.53 -13.43
CA ARG A 440 11.26 -6.54 -13.37
C ARG A 440 11.82 -6.69 -11.96
N LEU A 441 12.02 -5.56 -11.26
CA LEU A 441 12.51 -5.54 -9.88
C LEU A 441 11.49 -6.15 -8.89
N LEU A 442 10.20 -5.87 -9.06
CA LEU A 442 9.13 -6.46 -8.23
C LEU A 442 9.02 -7.97 -8.41
N LEU A 443 9.21 -8.49 -9.63
CA LEU A 443 9.30 -9.93 -9.90
C LEU A 443 10.52 -10.54 -9.20
N GLN A 444 11.71 -9.94 -9.34
CA GLN A 444 12.91 -10.42 -8.66
C GLN A 444 12.81 -10.39 -7.12
N GLN A 445 12.04 -9.45 -6.56
CA GLN A 445 11.68 -9.44 -5.13
C GLN A 445 10.74 -10.60 -4.76
N LEU A 446 9.76 -10.91 -5.60
CA LEU A 446 8.85 -12.05 -5.39
C LEU A 446 9.64 -13.36 -5.37
N ASP A 447 10.48 -13.59 -6.38
CA ASP A 447 11.35 -14.77 -6.44
C ASP A 447 12.31 -14.86 -5.23
N GLY A 448 12.68 -13.71 -4.65
CA GLY A 448 13.46 -13.62 -3.41
C GLY A 448 12.67 -14.13 -2.19
N LEU A 449 11.45 -13.62 -2.02
CA LEU A 449 10.57 -14.00 -0.90
C LEU A 449 10.09 -15.45 -1.00
N ASP A 450 9.88 -15.98 -2.20
CA ASP A 450 9.54 -17.40 -2.38
C ASP A 450 10.72 -18.32 -2.02
N ARG A 451 11.98 -17.95 -2.34
CA ARG A 451 13.16 -18.68 -1.84
C ARG A 451 13.33 -18.59 -0.32
N GLU A 452 13.21 -17.39 0.27
CA GLU A 452 13.23 -17.22 1.73
C GLU A 452 12.15 -18.08 2.42
N ARG A 453 10.97 -18.22 1.78
CA ARG A 453 9.88 -19.08 2.25
C ARG A 453 10.24 -20.57 2.13
N GLU A 454 10.79 -21.03 1.01
CA GLU A 454 11.21 -22.42 0.83
C GLU A 454 12.32 -22.81 1.83
N GLU A 455 13.31 -21.94 2.03
CA GLU A 455 14.36 -22.13 3.04
C GLU A 455 13.77 -22.26 4.45
N LEU A 456 12.88 -21.33 4.86
CA LEU A 456 12.21 -21.39 6.17
C LEU A 456 11.29 -22.62 6.32
N GLN A 457 10.64 -23.07 5.24
CA GLN A 457 9.78 -24.25 5.27
C GLN A 457 10.59 -25.55 5.39
N ASN A 458 11.77 -25.62 4.77
CA ASN A 458 12.70 -26.74 4.94
C ASN A 458 13.28 -26.78 6.36
N SER A 459 13.77 -25.65 6.90
CA SER A 459 14.28 -25.58 8.28
C SER A 459 13.21 -25.84 9.34
N LEU A 460 11.93 -25.57 9.05
CA LEU A 460 10.83 -25.99 9.91
C LEU A 460 10.65 -27.51 9.89
N GLY A 461 10.71 -28.14 8.71
CA GLY A 461 10.66 -29.61 8.58
C GLY A 461 11.79 -30.31 9.34
N GLU A 462 13.03 -29.84 9.16
CA GLU A 462 14.20 -30.34 9.92
C GLU A 462 13.98 -30.24 11.44
N ALA A 463 13.47 -29.10 11.92
CA ALA A 463 13.19 -28.89 13.34
C ALA A 463 12.00 -29.75 13.86
N GLU A 464 11.02 -30.06 13.02
CA GLU A 464 9.91 -30.97 13.36
C GLU A 464 10.37 -32.45 13.39
N GLU A 465 11.29 -32.86 12.50
CA GLU A 465 11.92 -34.19 12.51
C GLU A 465 12.84 -34.37 13.72
N ASP A 466 13.71 -33.41 14.03
CA ASP A 466 14.56 -33.42 15.24
C ASP A 466 13.72 -33.49 16.51
N LYS A 467 12.61 -32.72 16.56
CA LYS A 467 11.67 -32.76 17.69
C LYS A 467 11.04 -34.15 17.83
N ALA A 468 10.59 -34.77 16.74
CA ALA A 468 9.99 -36.10 16.78
C ALA A 468 10.98 -37.16 17.28
N GLN A 469 12.25 -37.10 16.85
CA GLN A 469 13.32 -37.97 17.35
C GLN A 469 13.56 -37.79 18.85
N LEU A 470 13.56 -36.55 19.35
CA LEU A 470 13.72 -36.25 20.78
C LEU A 470 12.50 -36.71 21.61
N GLU A 471 11.28 -36.58 21.09
CA GLU A 471 10.07 -37.10 21.73
C GLU A 471 10.11 -38.64 21.82
N GLU A 472 10.58 -39.33 20.77
CA GLU A 472 10.75 -40.80 20.80
C GLU A 472 11.83 -41.23 21.81
N GLN A 473 13.01 -40.63 21.79
CA GLN A 473 14.09 -40.93 22.74
C GLN A 473 13.66 -40.72 24.20
N LEU A 474 12.85 -39.69 24.46
CA LEU A 474 12.34 -39.37 25.79
C LEU A 474 11.33 -40.42 26.28
N GLU A 475 10.47 -40.95 25.40
CA GLU A 475 9.55 -42.03 25.74
C GLU A 475 10.25 -43.38 25.89
N GLN A 476 11.23 -43.70 25.04
CA GLN A 476 12.11 -44.87 25.22
C GLN A 476 12.84 -44.83 26.58
N SER A 477 13.33 -43.65 27.00
CA SER A 477 13.98 -43.44 28.30
C SER A 477 13.02 -43.59 29.48
N ARG A 478 11.77 -43.12 29.35
CA ARG A 478 10.68 -43.36 30.32
C ARG A 478 10.37 -44.84 30.45
N GLU A 479 10.18 -45.56 29.35
CA GLU A 479 9.93 -47.01 29.37
C GLU A 479 11.06 -47.76 30.08
N GLN A 480 12.32 -47.46 29.76
CA GLN A 480 13.47 -48.10 30.40
C GLN A 480 13.49 -47.82 31.91
N SER A 481 13.27 -46.58 32.31
CA SER A 481 13.19 -46.17 33.72
C SER A 481 12.06 -46.89 34.47
N GLN A 482 10.88 -47.02 33.84
CA GLN A 482 9.72 -47.69 34.42
C GLN A 482 9.93 -49.20 34.56
N LYS A 483 10.52 -49.85 33.56
CA LYS A 483 10.93 -51.27 33.61
C LYS A 483 11.97 -51.51 34.71
N GLN A 484 12.92 -50.58 34.88
CA GLN A 484 13.95 -50.65 35.91
C GLN A 484 13.38 -50.47 37.33
N LEU A 485 12.41 -49.56 37.51
CA LEU A 485 11.66 -49.39 38.77
C LEU A 485 10.84 -50.64 39.13
N GLN A 486 10.14 -51.25 38.17
CA GLN A 486 9.43 -52.52 38.38
C GLN A 486 10.39 -53.64 38.78
N ALA A 487 11.54 -53.75 38.11
CA ALA A 487 12.57 -54.75 38.44
C ALA A 487 13.17 -54.55 39.85
N GLN A 488 13.26 -53.31 40.34
CA GLN A 488 13.66 -53.03 41.73
C GLN A 488 12.55 -53.40 42.73
N GLN A 489 11.29 -53.07 42.45
CA GLN A 489 10.15 -53.43 43.31
C GLN A 489 9.99 -54.95 43.47
N VAL A 490 10.09 -55.72 42.38
CA VAL A 490 10.06 -57.19 42.42
C VAL A 490 11.22 -57.76 43.25
N ARG A 491 12.42 -57.18 43.12
CA ARG A 491 13.62 -57.61 43.86
C ARG A 491 13.58 -57.26 45.34
N ALA A 492 12.98 -56.13 45.71
CA ALA A 492 12.72 -55.77 47.11
C ALA A 492 11.63 -56.66 47.72
N GLY A 493 10.55 -56.94 46.97
CA GLY A 493 9.46 -57.82 47.42
C GLY A 493 9.88 -59.27 47.65
N THR A 494 10.93 -59.75 46.99
CA THR A 494 11.49 -61.11 47.21
C THR A 494 12.45 -61.19 48.39
N GLN A 495 12.98 -60.08 48.90
CA GLN A 495 13.87 -60.04 50.08
C GLN A 495 13.12 -59.92 51.43
N GLY A 496 11.77 -60.01 51.41
CA GLY A 496 10.93 -59.92 52.61
C GLY A 496 10.24 -61.23 53.02
N TRP A 497 10.69 -62.38 52.50
CA TRP A 497 10.04 -63.69 52.67
C TRP A 497 11.00 -64.85 53.01
N ASP A 498 12.29 -64.56 53.28
CA ASP A 498 13.29 -65.46 53.86
C ASP A 498 13.55 -65.11 55.34
#